data_AF-A0A2E7TUA9-F1
#
_entry.id   AF-A0A2E7TUA9-F1
#
_cell.length_a   1.000
_cell.length_b   1.000
_cell.length_c   1.000
_cell.angle_alpha   90.00
_cell.angle_beta   90.00
_cell.angle_gamma   90.00
#
_symmetry.space_group_name_H-M   'P 1'
#
loop_
_entity.id
_entity.type
_entity.pdbx_description
1 polymer ?
#
loop_
_entity_poly.entity_id
_entity_poly.type
_entity_poly.pdbx_seq_one_letter_code
_entity_poly.pdbx_strand_id
1 'polypeptide(L)'
;MSIPNNRRLLHRMRGNNQLAQYILCRFRKNYPMLLQLFSQAWTRGDAAALHAIGARMMSHLRVLGLDEDVAALQHLLEEASAGLILQDTDAWCQLQFEVLCPQS
;
A
#
# COMPACT_ATOMS: atom_id res chain seq x y z
N MET A 1 -6.64 -17.23 -13.56
CA MET A 1 -7.38 -16.71 -12.39
C MET A 1 -7.58 -15.20 -12.58
N SER A 2 -8.82 -14.73 -12.77
CA SER A 2 -9.11 -13.29 -12.89
C SER A 2 -9.06 -12.64 -11.51
N ILE A 3 -8.26 -11.58 -11.37
CA ILE A 3 -8.29 -10.71 -10.19
C ILE A 3 -9.73 -10.19 -10.05
N PRO A 4 -10.37 -10.26 -8.86
CA PRO A 4 -11.69 -9.67 -8.67
C PRO A 4 -11.66 -8.22 -9.13
N ASN A 5 -12.56 -7.89 -10.06
CA ASN A 5 -12.53 -6.62 -10.76
C ASN A 5 -12.84 -5.52 -9.73
N ASN A 6 -11.83 -4.72 -9.37
CA ASN A 6 -12.01 -3.56 -8.50
C ASN A 6 -12.93 -2.58 -9.25
N ARG A 7 -14.25 -2.66 -8.96
CA ARG A 7 -15.29 -1.90 -9.66
C ARG A 7 -15.03 -0.39 -9.62
N ARG A 8 -14.42 0.09 -8.54
CA ARG A 8 -14.05 1.50 -8.36
C ARG A 8 -12.88 1.89 -9.28
N LEU A 9 -11.85 1.06 -9.37
CA LEU A 9 -10.77 1.24 -10.33
C LEU A 9 -11.29 1.18 -11.76
N LEU A 10 -12.14 0.20 -12.09
CA LEU A 10 -12.73 0.06 -13.42
C LEU A 10 -13.55 1.29 -13.81
N HIS A 11 -14.37 1.80 -12.88
CA HIS A 11 -15.13 3.03 -13.08
C HIS A 11 -14.20 4.23 -13.33
N ARG A 12 -13.12 4.38 -12.56
CA ARG A 12 -12.10 5.42 -12.78
C ARG A 12 -11.41 5.30 -14.13
N MET A 13 -11.20 4.07 -14.59
CA MET A 13 -10.65 3.78 -15.92
C MET A 13 -11.72 3.83 -17.03
N ARG A 14 -12.92 4.35 -16.75
CA ARG A 14 -14.05 4.49 -17.69
C ARG A 14 -14.44 3.17 -18.38
N GLY A 15 -14.40 2.06 -17.62
CA GLY A 15 -14.72 0.74 -18.15
C GLY A 15 -13.57 0.06 -18.89
N ASN A 16 -12.38 0.67 -18.97
CA ASN A 16 -11.22 0.04 -19.59
C ASN A 16 -10.64 -1.07 -18.71
N ASN A 17 -11.14 -2.29 -18.93
CA ASN A 17 -10.72 -3.50 -18.21
C ASN A 17 -9.22 -3.80 -18.38
N GLN A 18 -8.65 -3.60 -19.57
CA GLN A 18 -7.22 -3.86 -19.81
C GLN A 18 -6.34 -2.94 -18.98
N LEU A 19 -6.68 -1.64 -18.95
CA LEU A 19 -5.95 -0.66 -18.14
C LEU A 19 -6.10 -0.93 -16.64
N ALA A 20 -7.32 -1.25 -16.17
CA ALA A 20 -7.56 -1.60 -14.77
C ALA A 20 -6.76 -2.85 -14.35
N GLN A 21 -6.73 -3.89 -15.18
CA GLN A 21 -5.93 -5.10 -14.94
C GLN A 21 -4.43 -4.80 -14.96
N TYR A 22 -3.96 -3.97 -15.90
CA TYR A 22 -2.55 -3.56 -15.96
C TYR A 22 -2.12 -2.83 -14.67
N ILE A 23 -2.93 -1.90 -14.18
CA ILE A 23 -2.68 -1.17 -12.93
C ILE A 23 -2.63 -2.13 -11.73
N LEU A 24 -3.59 -3.04 -11.62
CA LEU A 24 -3.62 -4.05 -10.56
C LEU A 24 -2.38 -4.95 -10.58
N CYS A 25 -1.96 -5.42 -11.76
CA CYS A 25 -0.76 -6.22 -11.93
C CYS A 25 0.51 -5.45 -11.52
N ARG A 26 0.62 -4.16 -11.88
CA ARG A 26 1.76 -3.33 -11.48
C ARG A 26 1.77 -3.07 -9.98
N PHE A 27 0.61 -2.84 -9.38
CA PHE A 27 0.47 -2.72 -7.93
C PHE A 27 0.96 -3.98 -7.22
N ARG A 28 0.44 -5.16 -7.59
CA ARG A 28 0.83 -6.44 -6.96
C ARG A 28 2.33 -6.73 -7.06
N LYS A 29 2.97 -6.33 -8.16
CA LYS A 29 4.42 -6.50 -8.35
C LYS A 29 5.26 -5.52 -7.52
N ASN A 30 4.82 -4.27 -7.39
CA ASN A 30 5.64 -3.21 -6.81
C ASN A 30 5.38 -3.00 -5.32
N TYR A 31 4.14 -3.22 -4.86
CA TYR A 31 3.72 -2.88 -3.50
C TYR A 31 4.48 -3.64 -2.40
N PRO A 32 4.76 -4.96 -2.53
CA PRO A 32 5.55 -5.69 -1.53
C PRO A 32 6.96 -5.11 -1.33
N MET A 33 7.60 -4.67 -2.42
CA MET A 33 8.91 -4.02 -2.36
C MET A 33 8.82 -2.67 -1.62
N LEU A 34 7.73 -1.91 -1.82
CA LEU A 34 7.52 -0.65 -1.11
C LEU A 34 7.32 -0.89 0.40
N LEU A 35 6.57 -1.93 0.79
CA LEU A 35 6.43 -2.32 2.20
C LEU A 35 7.79 -2.66 2.82
N GLN A 36 8.60 -3.47 2.13
CA GLN A 36 9.93 -3.83 2.63
C GLN A 36 10.84 -2.59 2.79
N LEU A 37 10.84 -1.69 1.81
CA LEU A 37 11.62 -0.45 1.89
C LEU A 37 11.13 0.48 3.01
N PHE A 38 9.81 0.56 3.20
CA PHE A 38 9.21 1.35 4.28
C PHE A 38 9.64 0.82 5.65
N SER A 39 9.55 -0.50 5.86
CA SER A 39 9.99 -1.14 7.10
C SER A 39 11.48 -0.90 7.38
N GLN A 40 12.33 -1.00 6.35
CA GLN A 40 13.76 -0.70 6.50
C GLN A 40 14.03 0.76 6.85
N ALA A 41 13.33 1.70 6.20
CA ALA A 41 13.44 3.12 6.51
C ALA A 41 12.98 3.43 7.94
N TRP A 42 11.91 2.76 8.40
CA TRP A 42 11.42 2.86 9.78
C TRP A 42 12.47 2.41 10.79
N THR A 43 13.01 1.20 10.62
CA THR A 43 14.03 0.66 11.54
C THR A 43 15.28 1.54 11.60
N ARG A 44 15.63 2.24 10.52
CA ARG A 44 16.77 3.16 10.47
C ARG A 44 16.45 4.55 11.03
N GLY A 45 15.19 4.88 11.28
CA GLY A 45 14.75 6.23 11.62
C GLY A 45 14.96 7.24 10.48
N ASP A 46 14.97 6.78 9.22
CA ASP A 46 15.18 7.64 8.06
C ASP A 46 13.86 8.31 7.65
N ALA A 47 13.59 9.48 8.25
CA ALA A 47 12.37 10.25 8.02
C ALA A 47 12.20 10.67 6.54
N ALA A 48 13.28 10.97 5.83
CA ALA A 48 13.21 11.37 4.43
C ALA A 48 12.79 10.19 3.54
N ALA A 49 13.39 9.02 3.77
CA ALA A 49 13.00 7.79 3.08
C ALA A 49 11.56 7.38 3.42
N LEU A 50 11.17 7.43 4.70
CA LEU A 50 9.80 7.14 5.14
C LEU A 50 8.78 8.02 4.42
N HIS A 51 9.02 9.32 4.36
CA HIS A 51 8.10 10.25 3.70
C HIS A 51 8.03 9.99 2.18
N ALA A 52 9.17 9.76 1.51
CA ALA A 52 9.20 9.49 0.08
C ALA A 52 8.51 8.14 -0.29
N ILE A 53 8.78 7.09 0.48
CA ILE A 53 8.19 5.76 0.27
C ILE A 53 6.70 5.80 0.63
N GLY A 54 6.33 6.43 1.75
CA GLY A 54 4.95 6.62 2.18
C GLY A 54 4.12 7.39 1.15
N ALA A 55 4.65 8.47 0.57
CA ALA A 55 3.97 9.20 -0.52
C ALA A 55 3.70 8.30 -1.74
N ARG A 56 4.66 7.43 -2.09
CA ARG A 56 4.52 6.49 -3.19
C ARG A 56 3.47 5.42 -2.89
N MET A 57 3.48 4.86 -1.68
CA MET A 57 2.45 3.91 -1.23
C MET A 57 1.05 4.54 -1.22
N MET A 58 0.90 5.76 -0.67
CA MET A 58 -0.37 6.50 -0.69
C MET A 58 -0.91 6.68 -2.10
N SER A 59 -0.06 7.05 -3.07
CA SER A 59 -0.47 7.19 -4.47
C SER A 59 -1.07 5.89 -5.03
N HIS A 60 -0.41 4.77 -4.77
CA HIS A 60 -0.88 3.46 -5.19
C HIS A 60 -2.22 3.07 -4.54
N LEU A 61 -2.35 3.24 -3.23
CA LEU A 61 -3.58 2.94 -2.48
C LEU A 61 -4.74 3.83 -2.93
N ARG A 62 -4.49 5.13 -3.11
CA ARG A 62 -5.48 6.08 -3.64
C ARG A 62 -5.96 5.67 -5.01
N VAL A 63 -5.09 5.29 -5.95
CA VAL A 63 -5.49 4.86 -7.30
C VAL A 63 -6.43 3.66 -7.24
N LEU A 64 -6.15 2.70 -6.36
CA LEU A 64 -6.99 1.52 -6.14
C LEU A 64 -8.26 1.81 -5.33
N GLY A 65 -8.37 2.99 -4.72
CA GLY A 65 -9.51 3.37 -3.89
C GLY A 65 -9.56 2.60 -2.57
N LEU A 66 -8.38 2.33 -2.01
CA LEU A 66 -8.16 1.70 -0.72
C LEU A 66 -8.04 2.77 0.37
N ASP A 67 -9.15 3.45 0.66
CA ASP A 67 -9.13 4.66 1.49
C ASP A 67 -8.80 4.36 2.96
N GLU A 68 -9.18 3.18 3.47
CA GLU A 68 -8.82 2.72 4.82
C GLU A 68 -7.32 2.50 4.95
N ASP A 69 -6.68 1.88 3.95
CA ASP A 69 -5.23 1.69 3.92
C ASP A 69 -4.48 3.02 3.79
N VAL A 70 -5.06 4.01 3.10
CA VAL A 70 -4.51 5.38 3.07
C VAL A 70 -4.52 5.98 4.48
N ALA A 71 -5.62 5.82 5.22
CA ALA A 71 -5.73 6.32 6.58
C ALA A 71 -4.74 5.62 7.53
N ALA A 72 -4.60 4.29 7.42
CA ALA A 72 -3.64 3.52 8.20
C ALA A 72 -2.19 3.98 7.95
N LEU A 73 -1.80 4.18 6.69
CA LEU A 73 -0.47 4.68 6.34
C LEU A 73 -0.25 6.11 6.85
N GLN A 74 -1.27 6.95 6.83
CA GLN A 74 -1.17 8.31 7.33
C GLN A 74 -0.97 8.33 8.84
N HIS A 75 -1.70 7.49 9.58
CA HIS A 75 -1.51 7.31 11.02
C HIS A 75 -0.08 6.89 11.36
N LEU A 76 0.48 5.91 10.64
CA LEU A 76 1.88 5.48 10.82
C LEU A 76 2.88 6.61 10.60
N LEU A 77 2.69 7.43 9.57
CA LEU A 77 3.61 8.53 9.27
C LEU A 77 3.56 9.62 10.36
N GLU A 78 2.40 9.84 10.98
CA GLU A 78 2.24 10.74 12.11
C GLU A 78 2.91 10.17 13.38
N GLU A 79 2.78 8.86 13.61
CA GLU A 79 3.35 8.15 14.76
C GLU A 79 4.84 7.77 14.62
N ALA A 80 5.45 7.90 13.44
CA ALA A 80 6.84 7.51 13.18
C ALA A 80 7.87 8.19 14.10
N SER A 81 7.50 9.30 14.73
CA SER A 81 8.31 10.02 15.71
C SER A 81 8.22 9.47 17.15
N ALA A 82 7.31 8.53 17.43
CA ALA A 82 6.98 8.07 18.78
C ALA A 82 7.83 6.86 19.27
N GLY A 83 8.84 6.42 18.50
CA GLY A 83 9.73 5.32 18.89
C GLY A 83 9.03 3.94 18.92
N LEU A 84 7.93 3.79 18.19
CA LEU A 84 7.17 2.55 18.11
C LEU A 84 7.88 1.49 17.27
N ILE A 85 7.71 0.23 17.66
CA ILE A 85 8.07 -0.93 16.84
C ILE A 85 6.99 -1.07 15.76
N LEU A 86 7.37 -0.89 14.50
CA LEU A 86 6.43 -0.91 13.37
C LEU A 86 5.58 -2.19 13.34
N GLN A 87 6.18 -3.34 13.64
CA GLN A 87 5.50 -4.64 13.63
C GLN A 87 4.38 -4.76 14.66
N ASP A 88 4.40 -3.96 15.71
CA ASP A 88 3.41 -4.00 16.79
C ASP A 88 2.24 -3.03 16.54
N THR A 89 2.25 -2.31 15.41
CA THR A 89 1.21 -1.34 15.08
C THR A 89 0.10 -1.97 14.24
N ASP A 90 -1.16 -1.84 14.67
CA ASP A 90 -2.33 -2.35 13.94
C ASP A 90 -2.40 -1.79 12.51
N ALA A 91 -2.03 -0.51 12.35
CA ALA A 91 -1.99 0.15 11.05
C ALA A 91 -0.97 -0.50 10.10
N TRP A 92 0.16 -1.02 10.59
CA TRP A 92 1.13 -1.73 9.76
C TRP A 92 0.64 -3.12 9.36
N CYS A 93 -0.01 -3.84 10.28
CA CYS A 93 -0.63 -5.13 9.99
C CYS A 93 -1.69 -5.00 8.89
N GLN A 94 -2.49 -3.93 8.92
CA GLN A 94 -3.49 -3.66 7.88
C GLN A 94 -2.86 -3.45 6.49
N LEU A 95 -1.71 -2.77 6.40
CA LEU A 95 -1.02 -2.52 5.13
C LEU A 95 -0.37 -3.76 4.52
N GLN A 96 -0.16 -4.81 5.32
CA GLN A 96 0.37 -6.08 4.86
C GLN A 96 -0.77 -6.90 4.23
N PHE A 97 -0.98 -6.73 2.92
CA PHE A 97 -2.01 -7.34 2.05
C PHE A 97 -2.04 -8.90 1.99
N GLU A 98 -1.67 -9.63 3.05
CA GLU A 98 -1.59 -11.11 3.07
C GLU A 98 -2.90 -11.81 2.64
N VAL A 99 -4.03 -11.11 2.52
CA VAL A 99 -5.34 -11.67 2.14
C VAL A 99 -5.62 -11.70 0.61
N LEU A 100 -4.85 -11.03 -0.25
CA LEU A 100 -5.15 -10.98 -1.72
C LEU A 100 -4.29 -11.89 -2.61
N CYS A 101 -3.37 -12.65 -2.02
CA CYS A 101 -2.73 -13.80 -2.65
C CYS A 101 -2.99 -15.02 -1.76
N PRO A 102 -3.92 -15.93 -2.09
CA PRO A 102 -3.84 -17.26 -1.52
C PRO A 102 -2.44 -17.80 -1.84
N GLN A 103 -1.67 -18.12 -0.80
CA GLN A 103 -0.54 -19.01 -0.94
C GLN A 103 -1.10 -20.29 -1.58
N SER A 104 -0.44 -20.71 -2.65
CA SER A 104 -0.85 -21.82 -3.52
C SER A 104 -0.83 -23.13 -2.76
#